data_AF-A0A959TII0-F1
#
_entry.id   AF-A0A959TII0-F1
#
_cell.length_a   1.000
_cell.length_b   1.000
_cell.length_c   1.000
_cell.angle_alpha   90.00
_cell.angle_beta   90.00
_cell.angle_gamma   90.00
#
_symmetry.space_group_name_H-M   'P 1'
#
loop_
_entity.id
_entity.type
_entity.pdbx_description
1 polymer ?
#
loop_
_entity_poly.entity_id
_entity_poly.type
_entity_poly.pdbx_seq_one_letter_code
_entity_poly.pdbx_strand_id
1 'polypeptide(L)'
;MRSYLLLGVLLASLAPSACLAQVDLYDIDEVQEFRLYFAESNWDDLLDTLFLAGEDERLTGDLTINGTSIPDVGVRYKGYSSYGSDRVKNPFNIKLNHVHAGQRYQGVDKLKLSNVIQDPSFVREALSYEVARKYMPASRANYARVYVNDVYIG
;
A
#
# COMPACT_ATOMS: atom_id res chain seq x y z
N MET A 1 44.54 -42.42 32.24
CA MET A 1 44.74 -41.08 31.64
C MET A 1 43.41 -40.66 31.02
N ARG A 2 42.81 -39.57 31.53
CA ARG A 2 41.45 -39.09 31.18
C ARG A 2 41.51 -38.28 29.89
N SER A 3 40.69 -38.65 28.90
CA SER A 3 40.46 -37.88 27.66
C SER A 3 39.22 -37.00 27.86
N TYR A 4 39.37 -35.68 27.71
CA TYR A 4 38.29 -34.71 27.88
C TYR A 4 37.67 -34.38 26.51
N LEU A 5 36.37 -34.67 26.35
CA LEU A 5 35.53 -34.16 25.26
C LEU A 5 35.40 -32.63 25.39
N LEU A 6 35.80 -31.90 24.35
CA LEU A 6 35.49 -30.48 24.18
C LEU A 6 34.07 -30.34 23.60
N LEU A 7 33.12 -29.94 24.45
CA LEU A 7 31.76 -29.59 24.07
C LEU A 7 31.73 -28.11 23.63
N GLY A 8 31.62 -27.85 22.33
CA GLY A 8 31.45 -26.50 21.80
C GLY A 8 30.03 -25.97 22.05
N VAL A 9 29.91 -24.91 22.85
CA VAL A 9 28.64 -24.21 23.07
C VAL A 9 28.43 -23.24 21.91
N LEU A 10 27.40 -23.50 21.10
CA LEU A 10 26.95 -22.60 20.03
C LEU A 10 26.10 -21.47 20.68
N LEU A 11 26.65 -20.25 20.78
CA LEU A 11 25.86 -19.08 21.17
C LEU A 11 24.96 -18.68 19.99
N ALA A 12 23.66 -18.98 20.09
CA ALA A 12 22.65 -18.39 19.23
C ALA A 12 22.41 -16.93 19.66
N SER A 13 22.86 -15.97 18.87
CA SER A 13 22.54 -14.56 19.07
C SER A 13 21.06 -14.33 18.79
N LEU A 14 20.25 -14.10 19.83
CA LEU A 14 18.92 -13.51 19.69
C LEU A 14 19.11 -12.07 19.19
N ALA A 15 18.96 -11.86 17.88
CA ALA A 15 18.72 -10.52 17.38
C ALA A 15 17.34 -10.08 17.88
N PRO A 16 17.21 -8.91 18.53
CA PRO A 16 15.90 -8.40 18.91
C PRO A 16 15.14 -8.06 17.62
N SER A 17 14.09 -8.83 17.31
CA SER A 17 13.10 -8.42 16.33
C SER A 17 12.48 -7.12 16.82
N ALA A 18 12.73 -6.01 16.13
CA ALA A 18 12.04 -4.77 16.40
C ALA A 18 10.54 -4.99 16.16
N CYS A 19 9.77 -5.15 17.24
CA CYS A 19 8.32 -5.17 17.18
C CYS A 19 7.89 -3.71 16.99
N LEU A 20 7.76 -3.28 15.73
CA LEU A 20 7.10 -2.01 15.45
C LEU A 20 5.64 -2.16 15.85
N ALA A 21 5.15 -1.25 16.71
CA ALA A 21 3.74 -1.19 17.04
C ALA A 21 2.95 -1.02 15.75
N GLN A 22 1.85 -1.77 15.61
CA GLN A 22 0.99 -1.65 14.45
C GLN A 22 0.32 -0.28 14.45
N VAL A 23 0.77 0.61 13.58
CA VAL A 23 0.18 1.94 13.36
C VAL A 23 -1.20 1.77 12.71
N ASP A 24 -2.22 2.49 13.19
CA ASP A 24 -3.52 2.50 12.53
C ASP A 24 -3.38 3.12 11.13
N LEU A 25 -3.88 2.42 10.12
CA LEU A 25 -3.85 2.84 8.72
C LEU A 25 -4.41 4.25 8.53
N TYR A 26 -5.38 4.63 9.36
CA TYR A 26 -6.09 5.91 9.25
C TYR A 26 -5.72 6.93 10.33
N ASP A 27 -4.59 6.74 11.01
CA ASP A 27 -4.04 7.73 11.93
C ASP A 27 -3.47 8.93 11.19
N ILE A 28 -4.11 10.09 11.33
CA ILE A 28 -3.79 11.31 10.57
C ILE A 28 -2.42 11.91 10.93
N ASP A 29 -1.90 11.58 12.11
CA ASP A 29 -0.62 12.10 12.60
C ASP A 29 0.57 11.32 12.00
N GLU A 30 0.31 10.20 11.31
CA GLU A 30 1.33 9.32 10.74
C GLU A 30 1.17 9.13 9.23
N VAL A 31 2.23 9.44 8.48
CA VAL A 31 2.26 9.26 7.02
C VAL A 31 2.64 7.82 6.69
N GLN A 32 1.64 7.06 6.24
CA GLN A 32 1.75 5.64 5.93
C GLN A 32 2.70 5.41 4.74
N GLU A 33 3.46 4.32 4.76
CA GLU A 33 4.31 3.91 3.64
C GLU A 33 3.66 2.75 2.87
N PHE A 34 3.48 2.95 1.58
CA PHE A 34 2.94 1.97 0.64
C PHE A 34 4.00 1.64 -0.40
N ARG A 35 4.33 0.36 -0.56
CA ARG A 35 5.24 -0.12 -1.61
C ARG A 35 4.53 -1.16 -2.45
N LEU A 36 4.33 -0.85 -3.72
CA LEU A 36 3.79 -1.77 -4.72
C LEU A 36 4.94 -2.40 -5.50
N TYR A 37 4.84 -3.70 -5.75
CA TYR A 37 5.79 -4.44 -6.55
C TYR A 37 5.06 -5.18 -7.67
N PHE A 38 5.55 -5.00 -8.89
CA PHE A 38 5.09 -5.70 -10.09
C PHE A 38 6.25 -6.50 -10.66
N ALA A 39 5.95 -7.70 -11.17
CA ALA A 39 6.94 -8.52 -11.85
C ALA A 39 7.30 -7.92 -13.22
N GLU A 40 6.35 -7.25 -13.84
CA GLU A 40 6.46 -6.63 -15.15
C GLU A 40 7.20 -5.29 -15.07
N SER A 41 8.29 -5.17 -15.83
CA SER A 41 9.03 -3.91 -15.92
C SER A 41 8.22 -2.77 -16.57
N ASN A 42 7.25 -3.12 -17.43
CA ASN A 42 6.35 -2.20 -18.13
C ASN A 42 4.96 -2.10 -17.45
N TRP A 43 4.91 -2.24 -16.12
CA TRP A 43 3.67 -2.20 -15.34
C TRP A 43 2.82 -0.95 -15.63
N ASP A 44 3.43 0.21 -15.84
CA ASP A 44 2.73 1.48 -16.07
C ASP A 44 1.93 1.45 -17.38
N ASP A 45 2.58 1.04 -18.48
CA ASP A 45 1.94 0.86 -19.79
C ASP A 45 0.80 -0.17 -19.75
N LEU A 46 0.97 -1.24 -18.96
CA LEU A 46 -0.06 -2.24 -18.76
C LEU A 46 -1.25 -1.64 -18.03
N LEU A 47 -1.03 -0.89 -16.95
CA LEU A 47 -2.10 -0.22 -16.22
C LEU A 47 -2.83 0.84 -17.07
N ASP A 48 -2.12 1.57 -17.92
CA ASP A 48 -2.71 2.50 -18.89
C ASP A 48 -3.58 1.76 -19.91
N THR A 49 -3.09 0.65 -20.44
CA THR A 49 -3.84 -0.20 -21.38
C THR A 49 -5.13 -0.72 -20.73
N LEU A 50 -5.04 -1.22 -19.49
CA LEU A 50 -6.20 -1.70 -18.73
C LEU A 50 -7.20 -0.58 -18.43
N PHE A 51 -6.71 0.63 -18.13
CA PHE A 51 -7.56 1.79 -17.90
C PHE A 51 -8.35 2.18 -19.16
N LEU A 52 -7.69 2.18 -20.33
CA LEU A 52 -8.31 2.51 -21.62
C LEU A 52 -9.31 1.44 -22.09
N ALA A 53 -9.03 0.16 -21.82
CA ALA A 53 -9.95 -0.94 -22.13
C ALA A 53 -11.25 -0.85 -21.31
N GLY A 54 -11.18 -0.35 -20.07
CA GLY A 54 -12.36 -0.07 -19.24
C GLY A 54 -13.04 -1.31 -18.64
N GLU A 55 -12.46 -2.50 -18.78
CA GLU A 55 -13.07 -3.79 -18.38
C GLU A 55 -12.96 -4.12 -16.89
N ASP A 56 -12.61 -3.14 -16.04
CA ASP A 56 -12.44 -3.32 -14.59
C ASP A 56 -11.36 -4.35 -14.20
N GLU A 57 -10.56 -4.79 -15.18
CA GLU A 57 -9.39 -5.66 -15.04
C GLU A 57 -8.30 -5.02 -14.18
N ARG A 58 -7.42 -5.87 -13.64
CA ARG A 58 -6.38 -5.49 -12.68
C ARG A 58 -5.09 -6.24 -13.01
N LEU A 59 -3.98 -5.53 -12.89
CA LEU A 59 -2.66 -6.12 -12.87
C LEU A 59 -2.39 -6.66 -11.47
N THR A 60 -1.93 -7.90 -11.35
CA THR A 60 -1.57 -8.48 -10.07
C THR A 60 -0.20 -7.96 -9.64
N GLY A 61 -0.05 -7.62 -8.37
CA GLY A 61 1.22 -7.23 -7.77
C GLY A 61 1.21 -7.47 -6.26
N ASP A 62 2.35 -7.24 -5.62
CA ASP A 62 2.48 -7.34 -4.16
C ASP A 62 2.44 -5.95 -3.52
N LEU A 63 1.76 -5.81 -2.39
CA LEU A 63 1.69 -4.57 -1.63
C LEU A 63 2.33 -4.75 -0.26
N THR A 64 3.19 -3.83 0.13
CA THR A 64 3.67 -3.69 1.51
C THR A 64 3.13 -2.39 2.11
N ILE A 65 2.50 -2.47 3.29
CA ILE A 65 2.03 -1.31 4.06
C ILE A 65 2.78 -1.26 5.40
N ASN A 66 3.59 -0.22 5.63
CA ASN A 66 4.42 -0.07 6.83
C ASN A 66 5.21 -1.35 7.21
N GLY A 67 5.77 -2.04 6.20
CA GLY A 67 6.50 -3.30 6.39
C GLY A 67 5.64 -4.57 6.47
N THR A 68 4.30 -4.47 6.50
CA THR A 68 3.40 -5.63 6.42
C THR A 68 3.14 -5.99 4.96
N SER A 69 3.58 -7.19 4.54
CA SER A 69 3.39 -7.68 3.17
C SER A 69 2.00 -8.29 2.95
N ILE A 70 1.41 -7.97 1.81
CA ILE A 70 0.09 -8.39 1.34
C ILE A 70 0.28 -8.83 -0.12
N PRO A 71 0.44 -10.14 -0.38
CA PRO A 71 0.74 -10.64 -1.71
C PRO A 71 -0.49 -10.72 -2.60
N ASP A 72 -0.26 -10.74 -3.91
CA ASP A 72 -1.24 -11.03 -4.97
C ASP A 72 -2.48 -10.09 -4.96
N VAL A 73 -2.24 -8.81 -4.74
CA VAL A 73 -3.27 -7.76 -4.81
C VAL A 73 -3.53 -7.37 -6.25
N GLY A 74 -4.76 -6.98 -6.56
CA GLY A 74 -5.14 -6.49 -7.88
C GLY A 74 -5.08 -4.97 -7.93
N VAL A 75 -4.26 -4.41 -8.81
CA VAL A 75 -4.04 -2.98 -8.97
C VAL A 75 -4.60 -2.50 -10.30
N ARG A 76 -5.22 -1.32 -10.29
CA ARG A 76 -5.59 -0.59 -11.50
C ARG A 76 -5.54 0.91 -11.30
N TYR A 77 -5.42 1.66 -12.39
CA TYR A 77 -5.73 3.10 -12.36
C TYR A 77 -7.23 3.35 -12.20
N LYS A 78 -7.55 4.52 -11.65
CA LYS A 78 -8.93 5.00 -11.45
C LYS A 78 -9.05 6.47 -11.85
N GLY A 79 -10.28 6.97 -11.80
CA GLY A 79 -10.55 8.40 -11.95
C GLY A 79 -11.07 8.73 -13.33
N TYR A 80 -11.43 10.00 -13.51
CA TYR A 80 -11.96 10.53 -14.76
C TYR A 80 -11.05 11.65 -15.25
N SER A 81 -11.02 12.78 -14.53
CA SER A 81 -10.12 13.91 -14.79
C SER A 81 -8.77 13.81 -14.07
N SER A 82 -8.65 12.89 -13.11
CA SER A 82 -7.46 12.74 -12.27
C SER A 82 -6.43 11.75 -12.83
N TYR A 83 -6.79 10.92 -13.80
CA TYR A 83 -5.86 10.09 -14.55
C TYR A 83 -5.25 10.86 -15.74
N GLY A 84 -4.04 10.50 -16.14
CA GLY A 84 -3.42 10.85 -17.42
C GLY A 84 -2.21 9.97 -17.69
N SER A 85 -2.07 9.44 -18.90
CA SER A 85 -0.98 8.52 -19.28
C SER A 85 0.41 9.16 -19.24
N ASP A 86 0.48 10.49 -19.32
CA ASP A 86 1.71 11.27 -19.21
C ASP A 86 2.05 11.68 -17.78
N ARG A 87 1.24 11.25 -16.78
CA ARG A 87 1.39 11.65 -15.38
C ARG A 87 2.21 10.62 -14.61
N VAL A 88 3.23 11.12 -13.92
CA VAL A 88 4.00 10.32 -12.96
C VAL A 88 3.13 9.81 -11.80
N LYS A 89 2.22 10.65 -11.28
CA LYS A 89 1.35 10.31 -10.14
C LYS A 89 -0.09 10.08 -10.57
N ASN A 90 -0.38 8.86 -11.01
CA ASN A 90 -1.74 8.39 -11.27
C ASN A 90 -2.39 7.80 -10.01
N PRO A 91 -3.72 7.90 -9.87
CA PRO A 91 -4.41 7.39 -8.70
C PRO A 91 -4.70 5.88 -8.83
N PHE A 92 -4.41 5.13 -7.76
CA PHE A 92 -4.58 3.67 -7.73
C PHE A 92 -5.90 3.25 -7.07
N ASN A 93 -6.43 2.12 -7.54
CA ASN A 93 -7.44 1.32 -6.85
C ASN A 93 -6.86 -0.09 -6.66
N ILE A 94 -6.62 -0.46 -5.41
CA ILE A 94 -5.96 -1.70 -5.04
C ILE A 94 -7.00 -2.57 -4.33
N LYS A 95 -7.26 -3.75 -4.88
CA LYS A 95 -8.12 -4.77 -4.29
C LYS A 95 -7.23 -5.82 -3.63
N LEU A 96 -7.25 -5.91 -2.31
CA LEU A 96 -6.39 -6.83 -1.55
C LEU A 96 -6.83 -8.27 -1.78
N ASN A 97 -8.12 -8.54 -1.63
CA ASN A 97 -8.72 -9.85 -1.92
C ASN A 97 -8.91 -10.15 -3.43
N HIS A 98 -7.94 -9.78 -4.27
CA HIS A 98 -8.02 -10.04 -5.70
C HIS A 98 -7.86 -11.53 -6.02
N VAL A 99 -6.75 -12.13 -5.56
CA VAL A 99 -6.47 -13.56 -5.72
C VAL A 99 -6.94 -14.34 -4.49
N HIS A 100 -6.62 -13.86 -3.29
CA HIS A 100 -6.93 -14.55 -2.03
C HIS A 100 -8.25 -14.05 -1.42
N ALA A 101 -9.30 -14.87 -1.48
CA ALA A 101 -10.59 -14.53 -0.89
C ALA A 101 -10.48 -14.28 0.63
N GLY A 102 -11.07 -13.17 1.10
CA GLY A 102 -11.05 -12.80 2.51
C GLY A 102 -9.78 -12.07 3.00
N GLN A 103 -8.76 -11.90 2.15
CA GLN A 103 -7.56 -11.12 2.49
C GLN A 103 -7.92 -9.66 2.80
N ARG A 104 -7.46 -9.17 3.95
CA ARG A 104 -7.75 -7.83 4.47
C ARG A 104 -6.57 -7.27 5.24
N TYR A 105 -6.45 -5.95 5.24
CA TYR A 105 -5.52 -5.22 6.09
C TYR A 105 -6.32 -4.30 7.01
N GLN A 106 -6.19 -4.45 8.33
CA GLN A 106 -6.94 -3.64 9.32
C GLN A 106 -8.46 -3.53 9.03
N GLY A 107 -9.05 -4.64 8.57
CA GLY A 107 -10.47 -4.73 8.26
C GLY A 107 -10.89 -4.19 6.89
N VAL A 108 -9.97 -3.63 6.09
CA VAL A 108 -10.26 -3.19 4.72
C VAL A 108 -9.80 -4.20 3.68
N ASP A 109 -10.54 -4.34 2.59
CA ASP A 109 -10.20 -5.21 1.45
C ASP A 109 -9.88 -4.43 0.16
N LYS A 110 -10.06 -3.11 0.18
CA LYS A 110 -9.85 -2.24 -0.96
C LYS A 110 -9.31 -0.89 -0.51
N LEU A 111 -8.23 -0.46 -1.16
CA LEU A 111 -7.55 0.80 -0.92
C LEU A 111 -7.67 1.67 -2.17
N LYS A 112 -7.93 2.96 -1.96
CA LYS A 112 -7.97 3.96 -3.02
C LYS A 112 -6.92 5.00 -2.70
N LEU A 113 -5.89 5.08 -3.53
CA LEU A 113 -4.83 6.06 -3.39
C LEU A 113 -5.16 7.22 -4.34
N SER A 114 -5.54 8.36 -3.76
CA SER A 114 -5.81 9.57 -4.53
C SER A 114 -4.49 10.25 -4.92
N ASN A 115 -4.44 10.82 -6.12
CA ASN A 115 -3.29 11.65 -6.52
C ASN A 115 -3.46 13.13 -6.12
N VAL A 116 -4.65 13.50 -5.61
CA VAL A 116 -4.93 14.82 -5.00
C VAL A 116 -4.65 16.00 -5.93
N ILE A 117 -4.69 15.78 -7.24
CA ILE A 117 -4.20 16.72 -8.26
C ILE A 117 -4.91 18.10 -8.27
N GLN A 118 -6.15 18.17 -7.77
CA GLN A 118 -6.93 19.41 -7.71
C GLN A 118 -6.83 20.14 -6.37
N ASP A 119 -6.06 19.60 -5.41
CA ASP A 119 -5.88 20.21 -4.10
C ASP A 119 -4.40 20.43 -3.78
N PRO A 120 -3.88 21.65 -4.02
CA PRO A 120 -2.50 22.00 -3.67
C PRO A 120 -2.17 21.87 -2.18
N SER A 121 -3.18 21.90 -1.31
CA SER A 121 -2.98 21.79 0.14
C SER A 121 -2.89 20.35 0.62
N PHE A 122 -3.38 19.39 -0.15
CA PHE A 122 -3.60 18.00 0.25
C PHE A 122 -4.56 17.79 1.44
N VAL A 123 -5.10 18.85 2.04
CA VAL A 123 -5.88 18.79 3.29
C VAL A 123 -7.36 18.51 3.06
N ARG A 124 -7.94 18.92 1.93
CA ARG A 124 -9.41 19.02 1.78
C ARG A 124 -10.10 17.68 1.98
N GLU A 125 -9.57 16.60 1.39
CA GLU A 125 -10.18 15.27 1.50
C GLU A 125 -10.12 14.73 2.93
N ALA A 126 -8.92 14.71 3.53
CA ALA A 126 -8.71 14.19 4.88
C ALA A 126 -9.54 14.95 5.92
N LEU A 127 -9.48 16.28 5.90
CA LEU A 127 -10.19 17.14 6.84
C LEU A 127 -11.71 17.04 6.66
N SER A 128 -12.20 17.03 5.41
CA SER A 128 -13.64 16.95 5.14
C SER A 128 -14.23 15.64 5.67
N TYR A 129 -13.52 14.52 5.47
CA TYR A 129 -13.94 13.25 6.04
C TYR A 129 -13.82 13.23 7.57
N GLU A 130 -12.77 13.81 8.15
CA GLU A 130 -12.64 13.92 9.61
C GLU A 130 -13.80 14.68 10.25
N VAL A 131 -14.18 15.83 9.69
CA VAL A 131 -15.32 16.62 10.18
C VAL A 131 -16.62 15.86 9.96
N ALA A 132 -16.84 15.28 8.77
CA ALA A 132 -18.08 14.56 8.46
C ALA A 132 -18.32 13.37 9.40
N ARG A 133 -17.28 12.61 9.76
CA ARG A 133 -17.37 11.45 10.66
C ARG A 133 -17.88 11.79 12.06
N LYS A 134 -17.82 13.05 12.50
CA LYS A 134 -18.38 13.50 13.78
C LYS A 134 -19.91 13.53 13.78
N TYR A 135 -20.53 13.56 12.60
CA TYR A 135 -21.98 13.78 12.44
C TYR A 135 -22.68 12.69 11.64
N MET A 136 -21.97 11.94 10.78
CA MET A 136 -22.55 10.89 9.96
C MET A 136 -21.51 9.83 9.56
N PRO A 137 -21.93 8.61 9.15
CA PRO A 137 -21.03 7.65 8.53
C PRO A 137 -20.35 8.28 7.31
N ALA A 138 -19.03 8.36 7.35
CA ALA A 138 -18.20 8.90 6.30
C ALA A 138 -16.91 8.09 6.16
N SER A 139 -16.23 8.22 5.01
CA SER A 139 -15.02 7.47 4.74
C SER A 139 -13.90 7.83 5.72
N ARG A 140 -12.95 6.92 5.92
CA ARG A 140 -11.66 7.24 6.57
C ARG A 140 -10.66 7.62 5.48
N ALA A 141 -9.76 8.54 5.81
CA ALA A 141 -8.74 9.04 4.89
C ALA A 141 -7.49 9.39 5.68
N ASN A 142 -6.33 9.20 5.06
CA ASN A 142 -5.01 9.48 5.63
C ASN A 142 -4.02 9.78 4.50
N TYR A 143 -2.85 10.31 4.85
CA TYR A 143 -1.74 10.54 3.96
C TYR A 143 -0.89 9.29 3.77
N ALA A 144 -0.31 9.14 2.59
CA ALA A 144 0.57 8.04 2.27
C ALA A 144 1.73 8.51 1.38
N ARG A 145 2.89 7.88 1.56
CA ARG A 145 4.00 7.85 0.60
C ARG A 145 3.90 6.58 -0.20
N VAL A 146 3.87 6.70 -1.53
CA VAL A 146 3.71 5.56 -2.44
C VAL A 146 5.01 5.34 -3.21
N TYR A 147 5.45 4.09 -3.23
CA TYR A 147 6.54 3.61 -4.05
C TYR A 147 6.03 2.50 -4.98
N VAL A 148 6.55 2.44 -6.20
CA VAL A 148 6.32 1.32 -7.13
C VAL A 148 7.68 0.82 -7.58
N ASN A 149 7.97 -0.48 -7.38
CA ASN A 149 9.28 -1.08 -7.68
C ASN A 149 10.45 -0.23 -7.12
N ASP A 150 10.32 0.17 -5.85
CA ASP A 150 11.24 1.04 -5.09
C ASP A 150 11.42 2.47 -5.61
N VAL A 151 10.70 2.88 -6.66
CA VAL A 151 10.67 4.26 -7.16
C VAL A 151 9.57 5.04 -6.45
N TYR A 152 9.92 6.20 -5.89
CA TYR A 152 8.95 7.08 -5.23
C TYR A 152 8.02 7.76 -6.25
N ILE A 153 6.70 7.61 -6.05
CA ILE A 153 5.65 8.15 -6.92
C ILE A 153 5.04 9.43 -6.35
N GLY A 154 4.96 9.54 -5.02
CA GLY A 154 4.40 10.71 -4.33
C GLY A 154 3.47 10.38 -3.19
#